data_AF-A0AA86NRM3-F1
#
_entry.id   AF-A0AA86NRM3-F1
#
_cell.length_a   1.000
_cell.length_b   1.000
_cell.length_c   1.000
_cell.angle_alpha   90.00
_cell.angle_beta   90.00
_cell.angle_gamma   90.00
#
_symmetry.space_group_name_H-M   'P 1'
#
loop_
_entity.id
_entity.type
_entity.pdbx_description
1 polymer ?
#
loop_
_entity_poly.entity_id
_entity_poly.type
_entity_poly.pdbx_seq_one_letter_code
_entity_poly.pdbx_strand_id
1 'polypeptide(L)' 'MNLKNLVELQLIENKIIDVSPLQDFIQLKYLDLSKNPIVHINALRNLTNLNKLTLSQTFVENLTPYQAPRKTEQI' A
#
# COMPACT_ATOMS: atom_id res chain seq x y z
N MET A 1 -0.47 11.55 -20.07
CA MET A 1 -1.56 10.83 -19.37
C MET A 1 -1.21 10.82 -17.88
N ASN A 2 -2.11 11.31 -17.02
CA ASN A 2 -1.88 11.37 -15.56
C ASN A 2 -2.62 10.22 -14.88
N LEU A 3 -1.88 9.28 -14.30
CA LEU A 3 -2.45 8.10 -13.63
C LEU A 3 -2.82 8.35 -12.16
N LYS A 4 -2.67 9.59 -11.65
CA LYS A 4 -2.97 9.94 -10.24
C LYS A 4 -4.46 9.81 -9.87
N ASN A 5 -5.34 9.58 -10.84
CA ASN A 5 -6.78 9.36 -10.63
C ASN A 5 -7.17 7.88 -10.55
N LEU A 6 -6.20 6.95 -10.54
CA LEU A 6 -6.51 5.53 -10.37
C LEU A 6 -7.17 5.27 -9.02
N VAL A 7 -8.26 4.50 -9.05
CA VAL A 7 -9.03 4.08 -7.88
C VAL A 7 -8.66 2.67 -7.45
N GLU A 8 -8.28 1.82 -8.40
CA GLU A 8 -7.88 0.44 -8.18
C GLU A 8 -6.60 0.14 -8.95
N LEU A 9 -5.69 -0.58 -8.30
CA LEU A 9 -4.42 -1.03 -8.88
C LEU A 9 -4.09 -2.43 -8.38
N GLN A 10 -3.92 -3.37 -9.31
CA GLN A 10 -3.53 -4.75 -9.04
C GLN A 10 -2.16 -5.02 -9.66
N LEU A 11 -1.21 -5.43 -8.82
CA LEU A 11 0.19 -5.69 -9.18
C LEU A 11 0.64 -7.07 -8.67
N ILE A 12 -0.29 -8.03 -8.65
CA ILE A 12 -0.10 -9.39 -8.15
C ILE A 12 1.01 -10.10 -8.92
N GLU A 13 1.87 -10.85 -8.21
CA GLU A 13 2.85 -11.77 -8.79
C GLU A 13 3.87 -11.09 -9.71
N ASN A 14 4.46 -10.00 -9.23
CA ASN A 14 5.53 -9.29 -9.91
C ASN A 14 6.83 -9.39 -9.10
N LYS A 15 7.85 -8.63 -9.53
CA LYS A 15 9.15 -8.52 -8.85
C LYS A 15 9.31 -7.16 -8.16
N ILE A 16 8.22 -6.62 -7.61
CA ILE A 16 8.22 -5.30 -6.99
C ILE A 16 8.93 -5.41 -5.64
N ILE A 17 9.95 -4.59 -5.46
CA ILE A 17 10.71 -4.46 -4.20
C ILE A 17 10.43 -3.10 -3.57
N ASP A 18 10.31 -2.06 -4.40
CA ASP A 18 10.07 -0.68 -4.00
C ASP A 18 8.68 -0.20 -4.44
N VAL A 19 7.94 0.35 -3.48
CA VAL A 19 6.61 0.95 -3.68
C VAL A 19 6.62 2.47 -3.60
N SER A 20 7.80 3.10 -3.53
CA SER A 20 7.96 4.57 -3.59
C SER A 20 7.24 5.23 -4.75
N PRO A 21 7.15 4.65 -5.97
CA PRO A 21 6.42 5.27 -7.06
C PRO A 21 4.91 5.41 -6.80
N LEU A 22 4.36 4.63 -5.86
CA LEU A 22 2.93 4.64 -5.55
C LEU A 22 2.52 5.75 -4.57
N GLN A 23 3.47 6.48 -3.97
CA GLN A 23 3.19 7.42 -2.88
C GLN A 23 2.20 8.56 -3.23
N ASP A 24 2.12 8.92 -4.51
CA ASP A 24 1.31 10.02 -5.02
C ASP A 24 -0.08 9.60 -5.49
N PHE A 25 -0.40 8.29 -5.47
CA PHE A 25 -1.67 7.76 -5.95
C PHE A 25 -2.78 7.88 -4.90
N ILE A 26 -2.95 9.09 -4.36
CA ILE A 26 -3.81 9.42 -3.22
C ILE A 26 -5.29 9.07 -3.43
N GLN A 27 -5.72 8.85 -4.68
CA GLN A 27 -7.09 8.46 -5.05
C GLN A 27 -7.33 6.95 -4.97
N LEU A 28 -6.29 6.13 -4.76
CA LEU A 28 -6.42 4.68 -4.66
C LEU A 28 -7.26 4.29 -3.46
N LYS A 29 -8.26 3.44 -3.73
CA LYS A 29 -9.11 2.78 -2.75
C LYS A 29 -8.77 1.30 -2.60
N TYR A 30 -8.23 0.68 -3.65
CA TYR A 30 -7.87 -0.75 -3.67
C TYR A 30 -6.48 -0.93 -4.25
N LEU A 31 -5.59 -1.57 -3.50
CA LEU A 31 -4.24 -1.90 -3.90
C LEU A 31 -3.91 -3.35 -3.55
N ASP A 32 -3.60 -4.15 -4.57
CA ASP A 32 -3.10 -5.51 -4.40
C ASP A 32 -1.64 -5.60 -4.83
N LEU A 33 -0.77 -5.89 -3.86
CA LEU A 33 0.67 -6.07 -4.01
C LEU A 33 1.10 -7.50 -3.65
N SER A 34 0.14 -8.44 -3.57
CA SER A 34 0.44 -9.82 -3.18
C SER A 34 1.45 -10.48 -4.11
N LYS A 35 2.19 -11.45 -3.56
CA LYS A 35 3.23 -12.19 -4.28
C LYS A 35 4.32 -11.28 -4.87
N ASN A 36 4.76 -10.30 -4.10
CA ASN A 36 5.91 -9.46 -4.46
C ASN A 36 6.96 -9.50 -3.34
N PRO A 37 8.25 -9.41 -3.67
CA PRO A 37 9.34 -9.40 -2.68
C PRO A 37 9.48 -8.05 -1.94
N ILE A 38 8.38 -7.44 -1.54
CA ILE A 38 8.35 -6.14 -0.84
C ILE A 38 8.73 -6.35 0.62
N VAL A 39 9.64 -5.49 1.10
CA VAL A 39 10.12 -5.50 2.49
C VAL A 39 9.59 -4.29 3.27
N HIS A 40 9.42 -3.14 2.59
CA HIS A 40 8.97 -1.90 3.23
C HIS A 40 7.83 -1.24 2.45
N ILE A 41 6.85 -0.70 3.19
CA ILE A 41 5.67 -0.03 2.62
C ILE A 41 5.49 1.40 3.15
N ASN A 42 6.52 2.00 3.73
CA ASN A 42 6.43 3.34 4.33
C ASN A 42 5.96 4.42 3.33
N ALA A 43 6.25 4.23 2.03
CA ALA A 43 5.78 5.11 0.97
C ALA A 43 4.25 5.12 0.80
N LEU A 44 3.55 4.08 1.25
CA LEU A 44 2.09 3.98 1.17
C LEU A 44 1.36 4.78 2.27
N ARG A 45 2.09 5.38 3.23
CA ARG A 45 1.51 6.10 4.38
C ARG A 45 0.57 7.25 4.00
N ASN A 46 0.75 7.83 2.81
CA ASN A 46 -0.03 8.95 2.31
C ASN A 46 -1.28 8.52 1.52
N LEU A 47 -1.49 7.22 1.31
CA LEU A 47 -2.67 6.68 0.64
C LEU A 47 -3.88 6.67 1.59
N THR A 48 -4.29 7.85 2.03
CA THR A 48 -5.32 8.04 3.07
C THR A 48 -6.72 7.60 2.64
N ASN A 49 -6.97 7.46 1.33
CA ASN A 49 -8.23 6.94 0.78
C ASN A 49 -8.24 5.41 0.58
N LEU A 50 -7.17 4.71 0.96
CA LEU A 50 -7.04 3.27 0.73
C LEU A 50 -7.96 2.48 1.67
N ASN A 51 -8.98 1.83 1.10
CA ASN A 51 -9.94 1.00 1.83
C ASN A 51 -9.46 -0.45 1.95
N LYS A 52 -8.67 -0.93 0.98
CA LYS A 52 -8.15 -2.29 0.97
C LYS A 52 -6.71 -2.33 0.46
N LEU A 53 -5.84 -2.95 1.25
CA LEU A 53 -4.46 -3.26 0.92
C LEU A 53 -4.23 -4.76 1.08
N THR A 54 -3.74 -5.44 0.04
CA THR A 54 -3.38 -6.86 0.10
C THR A 54 -1.87 -7.02 -0.07
N LEU A 55 -1.23 -7.67 0.92
CA LEU A 55 0.22 -7.87 1.02
C LEU A 55 0.58 -9.34 1.28
N SER A 56 -0.35 -10.26 0.99
CA SER A 56 -0.10 -11.69 1.18
C SER A 56 1.09 -12.16 0.35
N GLN A 57 1.90 -13.05 0.91
CA GLN A 57 3.11 -13.55 0.24
C GLN A 57 4.09 -12.41 -0.12
N THR A 58 4.21 -11.41 0.75
CA THR A 58 5.30 -10.42 0.77
C THR A 58 6.23 -10.65 1.96
N PHE A 59 7.32 -9.89 2.07
CA PHE A 59 8.21 -9.92 3.24
C PHE A 59 7.87 -8.87 4.30
N VAL A 60 6.85 -8.04 4.07
CA VAL A 60 6.39 -7.01 5.03
C VAL A 60 5.88 -7.66 6.31
N GLU A 61 5.15 -8.77 6.19
CA GLU A 61 4.56 -9.51 7.33
C GLU A 61 5.62 -10.09 8.28
N ASN A 62 6.87 -10.25 7.82
CA ASN A 62 7.97 -10.76 8.63
C ASN A 62 8.64 -9.69 9.52
N LEU A 63 8.29 -8.41 9.38
CA LEU A 63 9.01 -7.30 10.03
C LEU A 63 8.28 -6.64 11.20
N THR A 64 7.52 -7.40 12.01
CA THR A 64 6.70 -6.94 13.15
C THR A 64 5.34 -6.34 12.77
N PRO A 65 4.31 -6.39 13.65
CA PRO A 65 2.95 -6.03 13.29
C PRO A 65 2.88 -4.52 13.06
N TYR A 66 2.61 -4.12 11.82
CA TYR A 66 2.20 -2.76 11.50
C TYR A 66 0.97 -2.40 12.34
N GLN A 67 1.16 -1.59 13.39
CA GLN A 67 0.05 -0.98 14.12
C GLN A 67 -0.46 0.19 13.28
N ALA A 68 -1.62 0.03 12.67
CA ALA A 68 -2.31 1.13 12.01
C ALA A 68 -2.43 2.30 13.01
N PRO A 69 -2.20 3.56 12.58
CA PRO A 69 -2.39 4.71 13.45
C PRO A 69 -3.85 4.70 13.92
N ARG A 70 -4.06 4.58 15.25
CA ARG A 70 -5.39 4.77 15.84
C ARG A 70 -5.86 6.16 15.46
N LYS A 71 -7.02 6.26 14.81
CA LYS A 71 -7.73 7.53 14.72
C LYS A 71 -8.03 7.94 16.15
N THR A 72 -7.32 8.94 16.67
CA THR A 72 -7.69 9.58 17.94
C THR A 72 -8.94 10.39 17.65
N GLU A 73 -10.09 9.94 18.14
CA GLU A 73 -11.26 10.77 18.30
C GLU A 73 -10.89 11.88 19.30
N GLN A 74 -10.86 13.12 18.84
CA GLN A 74 -10.73 14.29 19.70
C GLN A 74 -12.07 14.46 20.43
N ILE A 75 -12.02 14.38 21.76
CA ILE A 75 -13.05 14.90 22.67
C ILE A 75 -12.63 16.30 23.09
#